data_AF-A0A7J3ZBZ6-F1
#
_entry.id   AF-A0A7J3ZBZ6-F1
#
_cell.length_a   1.000
_cell.length_b   1.000
_cell.length_c   1.000
_cell.angle_alpha   90.00
_cell.angle_beta   90.00
_cell.angle_gamma   90.00
#
_symmetry.space_group_name_H-M   'P 1'
#
loop_
_entity.id
_entity.type
_entity.pdbx_description
1 polymer ?
#
loop_
_entity_poly.entity_id
_entity_poly.type
_entity_poly.pdbx_seq_one_letter_code
_entity_poly.pdbx_strand_id
1 'polypeptide(L)'
;MSTDLIEDQAFYNQKPRPSGGVSLDVVKYLNVAYNYLVGFFCLYDEGREGAWMEDLVKIVRKIFREEEIERCIPKNVRISCNIYPGICLLIGDGPSEDRIAQLGIKPLFVGRVVGVTFEGEIYPSPWLLEDLYRCTGKIRSAIEAAQQGVKAFLYGNDLLVASVNKIHGPFKKGDIIAIIDPVDGSVIGVARAAMNPGEIERARSIGRLVDVAAKNILDLGWFLRVLKPVEEWD
;
A
#
# COMPACT_ATOMS: atom_id res chain seq x y z
N MET A 1 34.02 37.61 51.42
CA MET A 1 33.31 38.63 50.61
C MET A 1 32.03 37.95 50.14
N SER A 2 30.86 38.13 50.75
CA SER A 2 30.08 39.40 50.88
C SER A 2 29.83 39.97 49.49
N THR A 3 28.64 40.28 48.97
CA THR A 3 27.28 40.57 49.46
C THR A 3 26.48 40.85 48.15
N ASP A 4 25.31 40.27 47.92
CA ASP A 4 23.97 40.87 48.15
C ASP A 4 23.49 41.91 47.10
N LEU A 5 22.19 41.79 46.77
CA LEU A 5 21.20 42.80 46.31
C LEU A 5 21.08 43.06 44.78
N ILE A 6 19.91 42.75 44.13
CA ILE A 6 18.64 43.54 44.04
C ILE A 6 18.89 44.84 43.23
N GLU A 7 18.20 45.30 42.18
CA GLU A 7 16.85 45.28 41.57
C GLU A 7 17.09 45.69 40.06
N ASP A 8 16.23 45.58 39.04
CA ASP A 8 14.88 46.13 38.94
C ASP A 8 14.19 45.76 37.59
N GLN A 9 12.90 46.06 37.55
CA GLN A 9 11.79 45.65 36.69
C GLN A 9 11.85 45.98 35.17
N ALA A 10 11.23 45.12 34.34
CA ALA A 10 9.96 45.40 33.63
C ALA A 10 9.73 44.42 32.44
N PHE A 11 8.44 44.15 32.15
CA PHE A 11 7.89 43.32 31.07
C PHE A 11 7.94 41.79 31.24
N TYR A 12 6.88 41.22 31.82
CA TYR A 12 5.89 40.40 31.09
C TYR A 12 4.81 39.96 32.08
N ASN A 13 3.70 40.70 32.07
CA ASN A 13 2.51 40.38 32.83
C ASN A 13 1.37 40.31 31.82
N GLN A 14 1.00 39.12 31.36
CA GLN A 14 -0.28 38.88 30.67
C GLN A 14 -0.63 37.38 30.69
N LYS A 15 -1.64 37.03 31.50
CA LYS A 15 -2.35 35.76 31.46
C LYS A 15 -3.05 35.59 30.09
N PRO A 16 -3.08 34.40 29.47
CA PRO A 16 -3.99 34.15 28.37
C PRO A 16 -5.44 34.08 28.88
N ARG A 17 -6.34 34.80 28.21
CA ARG A 17 -7.80 34.67 28.34
C ARG A 17 -8.30 33.55 27.41
N PRO A 18 -9.43 32.90 27.74
CA PRO A 18 -9.97 31.80 26.96
C PRO A 18 -10.74 32.35 25.75
N SER A 19 -10.55 31.76 24.58
CA SER A 19 -11.36 32.09 23.40
C SER A 19 -11.69 30.84 22.59
N GLY A 20 -12.99 30.55 22.51
CA GLY A 20 -13.62 29.89 21.37
C GLY A 20 -13.67 28.38 21.42
N GLY A 21 -14.52 27.82 22.28
CA GLY A 21 -14.99 26.45 22.12
C GLY A 21 -15.70 26.32 20.77
N VAL A 22 -15.22 25.42 19.92
CA VAL A 22 -15.95 24.96 18.74
C VAL A 22 -17.18 24.22 19.25
N SER A 23 -18.37 24.70 18.90
CA SER A 23 -19.62 24.01 19.26
C SER A 23 -19.57 22.57 18.74
N LEU A 24 -19.85 21.59 19.62
CA LEU A 24 -19.94 20.17 19.28
C LEU A 24 -20.88 19.89 18.10
N ASP A 25 -21.83 20.80 17.83
CA ASP A 25 -22.76 20.68 16.70
C ASP A 25 -22.07 20.90 15.34
N VAL A 26 -21.01 21.72 15.25
CA VAL A 26 -20.26 21.93 14.00
C VAL A 26 -19.42 20.70 13.64
N VAL A 27 -18.87 20.02 14.66
CA VAL A 27 -18.13 18.76 14.48
C VAL A 27 -19.07 17.63 14.03
N LYS A 28 -20.30 17.58 14.55
CA LYS A 28 -21.35 16.67 14.07
C LYS A 28 -21.74 16.93 12.62
N TYR A 29 -21.92 18.18 12.21
CA TYR A 29 -22.29 18.50 10.82
C TYR A 29 -21.16 18.22 9.81
N LEU A 30 -19.90 18.41 10.18
CA LEU A 30 -18.75 18.01 9.35
C LEU A 30 -18.62 16.49 9.25
N ASN A 31 -18.88 15.74 10.32
CA ASN A 31 -18.90 14.28 10.28
C ASN A 31 -20.07 13.71 9.46
N VAL A 32 -21.24 14.35 9.48
CA VAL A 32 -22.38 13.96 8.64
C VAL A 32 -22.12 14.31 7.18
N ALA A 33 -21.55 15.48 6.87
CA ALA A 33 -21.18 15.85 5.51
C ALA A 33 -20.03 14.99 4.95
N TYR A 34 -19.05 14.61 5.78
CA TYR A 34 -17.95 13.71 5.39
C TYR A 34 -18.45 12.29 5.17
N ASN A 35 -19.31 11.75 6.05
CA ASN A 35 -19.94 10.45 5.81
C ASN A 35 -20.91 10.46 4.61
N TYR A 36 -21.59 11.58 4.34
CA TYR A 36 -22.40 11.73 3.12
C TYR A 36 -21.54 11.84 1.86
N LEU A 37 -20.39 12.54 1.87
CA LEU A 37 -19.50 12.70 0.72
C LEU A 37 -18.64 11.44 0.45
N VAL A 38 -18.14 10.79 1.50
CA VAL A 38 -17.44 9.50 1.41
C VAL A 38 -18.42 8.38 1.04
N GLY A 39 -19.66 8.45 1.55
CA GLY A 39 -20.77 7.63 1.08
C GLY A 39 -21.10 7.87 -0.40
N PHE A 40 -21.12 9.13 -0.86
CA PHE A 40 -21.44 9.44 -2.26
C PHE A 40 -20.35 8.99 -3.26
N PHE A 41 -19.08 9.01 -2.87
CA PHE A 41 -17.99 8.52 -3.73
C PHE A 41 -17.85 6.99 -3.69
N CYS A 42 -18.17 6.32 -2.58
CA CYS A 42 -18.12 4.85 -2.50
C CYS A 42 -19.39 4.18 -3.07
N LEU A 43 -20.57 4.82 -2.99
CA LEU A 43 -21.81 4.33 -3.61
C LEU A 43 -21.78 4.34 -5.14
N TYR A 44 -20.80 4.99 -5.76
CA TYR A 44 -20.66 5.06 -7.22
C TYR A 44 -19.91 3.86 -7.84
N ASP A 45 -19.39 2.93 -7.03
CA ASP A 45 -18.59 1.80 -7.51
C ASP A 45 -19.25 0.42 -7.33
N GLU A 46 -20.49 0.37 -6.82
CA GLU A 46 -21.27 -0.88 -6.69
C GLU A 46 -21.61 -1.55 -8.04
N GLY A 47 -21.24 -0.92 -9.17
CA GLY A 47 -21.40 -1.45 -10.53
C GLY A 47 -20.12 -1.99 -11.20
N ARG A 48 -18.93 -1.96 -10.54
CA ARG A 48 -17.65 -2.36 -11.16
C ARG A 48 -17.03 -3.65 -10.65
N GLU A 49 -17.70 -4.40 -9.78
CA GLU A 49 -17.13 -5.61 -9.17
C GLU A 49 -16.58 -6.61 -10.20
N GLY A 50 -17.31 -6.85 -11.30
CA GLY A 50 -16.85 -7.71 -12.40
C GLY A 50 -15.68 -7.11 -13.20
N ALA A 51 -15.64 -5.79 -13.35
CA ALA A 51 -14.60 -5.09 -14.12
C ALA A 51 -13.24 -5.14 -13.43
N TRP A 52 -13.20 -5.11 -12.09
CA TRP A 52 -11.95 -5.16 -11.33
C TRP A 52 -11.21 -6.48 -11.51
N MET A 53 -11.90 -7.62 -11.46
CA MET A 53 -11.24 -8.91 -11.69
C MET A 53 -10.68 -8.99 -13.13
N GLU A 54 -11.43 -8.52 -14.12
CA GLU A 54 -10.94 -8.44 -15.49
C GLU A 54 -9.70 -7.54 -15.62
N ASP A 55 -9.70 -6.38 -14.95
CA ASP A 55 -8.59 -5.44 -14.97
C ASP A 55 -7.35 -5.99 -14.24
N LEU A 56 -7.54 -6.68 -13.11
CA LEU A 56 -6.48 -7.40 -12.43
C LEU A 56 -5.87 -8.47 -13.35
N VAL A 57 -6.71 -9.27 -14.00
CA VAL A 57 -6.25 -10.30 -14.95
C VAL A 57 -5.53 -9.65 -16.14
N LYS A 58 -5.99 -8.51 -16.68
CA LYS A 58 -5.28 -7.76 -17.74
C LYS A 58 -3.89 -7.33 -17.30
N ILE A 59 -3.72 -6.90 -16.05
CA ILE A 59 -2.40 -6.57 -15.49
C ILE A 59 -1.52 -7.82 -15.42
N VAL A 60 -2.03 -8.90 -14.83
CA VAL A 60 -1.27 -10.14 -14.62
C VAL A 60 -0.89 -10.82 -15.95
N ARG A 61 -1.76 -10.74 -16.98
CA ARG A 61 -1.50 -11.23 -18.35
C ARG A 61 -0.29 -10.59 -19.02
N LYS A 62 0.17 -9.42 -18.55
CA LYS A 62 1.43 -8.82 -19.04
C LYS A 62 2.67 -9.55 -18.51
N ILE A 63 2.52 -10.30 -17.42
CA ILE A 63 3.62 -10.96 -16.69
C ILE A 63 3.60 -12.48 -16.93
N PHE A 64 2.39 -13.07 -16.96
CA PHE A 64 2.18 -14.52 -17.04
C PHE A 64 1.33 -14.91 -18.24
N ARG A 65 1.47 -16.18 -18.67
CA ARG A 65 0.67 -16.75 -19.75
C ARG A 65 -0.73 -17.10 -19.25
N GLU A 66 -1.68 -17.20 -20.17
CA GLU A 66 -3.08 -17.53 -19.86
C GLU A 66 -3.22 -18.81 -19.05
N GLU A 67 -2.58 -19.89 -19.49
CA GLU A 67 -2.59 -21.19 -18.81
C GLU A 67 -2.04 -21.13 -17.38
N GLU A 68 -1.06 -20.25 -17.13
CA GLU A 68 -0.50 -20.03 -15.79
C GLU A 68 -1.52 -19.29 -14.92
N ILE A 69 -2.22 -18.31 -15.47
CA ILE A 69 -3.23 -17.51 -14.79
C ILE A 69 -4.43 -18.38 -14.40
N GLU A 70 -4.99 -19.14 -15.33
CA GLU A 70 -6.14 -20.03 -15.10
C GLU A 70 -5.85 -21.10 -14.02
N ARG A 71 -4.59 -21.53 -13.94
CA ARG A 71 -4.15 -22.55 -12.99
C ARG A 71 -3.84 -21.96 -11.61
N CYS A 72 -3.24 -20.77 -11.56
CA CYS A 72 -2.61 -20.25 -10.34
C CYS A 72 -3.42 -19.15 -9.64
N ILE A 73 -4.34 -18.46 -10.33
CA ILE A 73 -5.20 -17.44 -9.69
C ILE A 73 -6.42 -18.12 -9.05
N PRO A 74 -6.84 -17.71 -7.83
CA PRO A 74 -8.08 -18.20 -7.23
C PRO A 74 -9.29 -17.97 -8.12
N LYS A 75 -10.16 -18.98 -8.22
CA LYS A 75 -11.35 -18.92 -9.09
C LYS A 75 -12.48 -18.14 -8.45
N ASN A 76 -12.59 -18.21 -7.12
CA ASN A 76 -13.57 -17.43 -6.38
C ASN A 76 -12.87 -16.22 -5.79
N VAL A 77 -13.25 -15.05 -6.28
CA VAL A 77 -12.79 -13.77 -5.73
C VAL A 77 -14.03 -13.02 -5.27
N ARG A 78 -13.99 -12.59 -4.01
CA ARG A 78 -14.99 -11.71 -3.39
C ARG A 78 -14.38 -10.33 -3.23
N ILE A 79 -15.22 -9.32 -3.22
CA ILE A 79 -14.79 -7.94 -2.98
C ILE A 79 -15.25 -7.53 -1.59
N SER A 80 -14.36 -6.89 -0.84
CA SER A 80 -14.69 -6.27 0.44
C SER A 80 -14.26 -4.81 0.40
N CYS A 81 -15.26 -3.92 0.36
CA CYS A 81 -15.11 -2.48 0.43
C CYS A 81 -15.48 -1.97 1.83
N ASN A 82 -15.19 -0.69 2.10
CA ASN A 82 -15.57 0.00 3.34
C ASN A 82 -14.84 -0.47 4.61
N ILE A 83 -13.76 -1.25 4.47
CA ILE A 83 -12.83 -1.46 5.59
C ILE A 83 -12.04 -0.17 5.83
N TYR A 84 -11.65 0.52 4.74
CA TYR A 84 -11.02 1.84 4.76
C TYR A 84 -11.60 2.72 3.65
N PRO A 85 -11.74 4.05 3.86
CA PRO A 85 -12.28 4.95 2.84
C PRO A 85 -11.50 4.86 1.52
N GLY A 86 -12.21 4.67 0.41
CA GLY A 86 -11.63 4.64 -0.93
C GLY A 86 -10.76 3.42 -1.24
N ILE A 87 -10.77 2.39 -0.38
CA ILE A 87 -10.00 1.16 -0.56
C ILE A 87 -10.95 -0.04 -0.58
N CYS A 88 -10.79 -0.91 -1.57
CA CYS A 88 -11.39 -2.24 -1.55
C CYS A 88 -10.35 -3.34 -1.69
N LEU A 89 -10.62 -4.48 -1.08
CA LEU A 89 -9.79 -5.67 -1.18
C LEU A 89 -10.50 -6.69 -2.07
N LEU A 90 -9.76 -7.24 -3.03
CA LEU A 90 -10.16 -8.44 -3.74
C LEU A 90 -9.60 -9.63 -2.98
N ILE A 91 -10.48 -10.51 -2.55
CA ILE A 91 -10.20 -11.59 -1.61
C ILE A 91 -10.51 -12.92 -2.29
N GLY A 92 -9.45 -13.69 -2.55
CA GLY A 92 -9.55 -15.06 -3.05
C GLY A 92 -9.78 -16.08 -1.93
N ASP A 93 -9.94 -17.34 -2.34
CA ASP A 93 -10.10 -18.48 -1.44
C ASP A 93 -9.03 -18.51 -0.32
N GLY A 94 -9.44 -18.85 0.90
CA GLY A 94 -8.55 -18.98 2.05
C GLY A 94 -9.13 -19.90 3.14
N PRO A 95 -8.61 -19.85 4.38
CA PRO A 95 -9.12 -20.70 5.47
C PRO A 95 -10.62 -20.46 5.68
N SER A 96 -11.37 -21.50 6.06
CA SER A 96 -12.82 -21.38 6.22
C SER A 96 -13.20 -20.39 7.33
N GLU A 97 -14.23 -19.58 7.08
CA GLU A 97 -14.82 -18.67 8.07
C GLU A 97 -15.20 -19.43 9.36
N ASP A 98 -15.69 -20.66 9.21
CA ASP A 98 -16.07 -21.55 10.33
C ASP A 98 -14.92 -21.80 11.31
N ARG A 99 -13.68 -21.91 10.83
CA ARG A 99 -12.50 -22.10 11.70
C ARG A 99 -12.17 -20.86 12.50
N ILE A 100 -12.43 -19.67 11.96
CA ILE A 100 -12.17 -18.41 12.65
C ILE A 100 -13.32 -18.09 13.62
N ALA A 101 -14.56 -18.41 13.26
CA ALA A 101 -15.73 -18.26 14.13
C ALA A 101 -15.60 -19.10 15.42
N GLN A 102 -14.98 -20.28 15.33
CA GLN A 102 -14.67 -21.12 16.51
C GLN A 102 -13.70 -20.47 17.51
N LEU A 103 -12.94 -19.46 17.09
CA LEU A 103 -12.06 -18.70 17.99
C LEU A 103 -12.79 -17.55 18.71
N GLY A 104 -14.10 -17.38 18.48
CA GLY A 104 -14.89 -16.28 19.05
C GLY A 104 -14.52 -14.91 18.47
N ILE A 105 -13.76 -14.87 17.38
CA ILE A 105 -13.33 -13.64 16.70
C ILE A 105 -14.29 -13.39 15.53
N LYS A 106 -14.78 -12.16 15.41
CA LYS A 106 -15.49 -11.69 14.21
C LYS A 106 -14.47 -11.03 13.26
N PRO A 107 -14.00 -11.73 12.22
CA PRO A 107 -13.01 -11.16 11.31
C PRO A 107 -13.62 -10.02 10.48
N LEU A 108 -12.81 -9.01 10.16
CA LEU A 108 -13.19 -7.98 9.17
C LEU A 108 -13.33 -8.59 7.77
N PHE A 109 -12.45 -9.54 7.43
CA PHE A 109 -12.54 -10.38 6.24
C PHE A 109 -11.78 -11.69 6.44
N VAL A 110 -12.08 -12.69 5.61
CA VAL A 110 -11.39 -14.00 5.60
C VAL A 110 -11.03 -14.36 4.17
N GLY A 111 -9.77 -14.72 3.96
CA GLY A 111 -9.27 -15.14 2.65
C GLY A 111 -7.88 -14.61 2.37
N ARG A 112 -7.40 -14.80 1.13
CA ARG A 112 -6.16 -14.19 0.67
C ARG A 112 -6.45 -12.92 -0.11
N VAL A 113 -5.80 -11.82 0.24
CA VAL A 113 -5.88 -10.59 -0.57
C VAL A 113 -5.14 -10.83 -1.87
N VAL A 114 -5.86 -10.86 -3.00
CA VAL A 114 -5.29 -11.03 -4.34
C VAL A 114 -5.12 -9.71 -5.07
N GLY A 115 -5.90 -8.71 -4.71
CA GLY A 115 -5.80 -7.36 -5.28
C GLY A 115 -6.26 -6.31 -4.29
N VAL A 116 -5.81 -5.09 -4.52
CA VAL A 116 -6.21 -3.91 -3.76
C VAL A 116 -6.63 -2.86 -4.76
N THR A 117 -7.76 -2.21 -4.50
CA THR A 117 -8.17 -1.01 -5.21
C THR A 117 -7.96 0.20 -4.32
N PHE A 118 -7.49 1.28 -4.92
CA PHE A 118 -7.51 2.60 -4.31
C PHE A 118 -7.54 3.65 -5.41
N GLU A 119 -8.24 4.76 -5.17
CA GLU A 119 -8.44 5.84 -6.17
C GLU A 119 -9.03 5.35 -7.51
N GLY A 120 -9.83 4.29 -7.48
CA GLY A 120 -10.47 3.72 -8.68
C GLY A 120 -9.54 2.90 -9.59
N GLU A 121 -8.29 2.69 -9.20
CA GLU A 121 -7.35 1.80 -9.89
C GLU A 121 -7.19 0.48 -9.12
N ILE A 122 -6.92 -0.61 -9.85
CA ILE A 122 -6.66 -1.92 -9.26
C ILE A 122 -5.21 -2.34 -9.44
N TYR A 123 -4.67 -2.95 -8.39
CA TYR A 123 -3.33 -3.48 -8.34
C TYR A 123 -3.32 -4.92 -7.81
N PRO A 124 -2.45 -5.80 -8.33
CA PRO A 124 -2.20 -7.08 -7.69
C PRO A 124 -1.63 -6.84 -6.31
N SER A 125 -1.98 -7.70 -5.35
CA SER A 125 -1.34 -7.67 -4.04
C SER A 125 0.09 -8.26 -4.13
N PRO A 126 0.99 -7.93 -3.17
CA PRO A 126 2.29 -8.57 -3.06
C PRO A 126 2.15 -10.11 -2.95
N TRP A 127 1.18 -10.57 -2.17
CA TRP A 127 0.91 -12.00 -1.97
C TRP A 127 0.43 -12.72 -3.23
N LEU A 128 -0.34 -12.06 -4.10
CA LEU A 128 -0.74 -12.65 -5.38
C LEU A 128 0.49 -12.90 -6.26
N LEU A 129 1.39 -11.93 -6.37
CA LEU A 129 2.61 -12.09 -7.17
C LEU A 129 3.51 -13.19 -6.59
N GLU A 130 3.63 -13.25 -5.27
CA GLU A 130 4.36 -14.33 -4.58
C GLU A 130 3.74 -15.71 -4.87
N ASP A 131 2.42 -15.85 -4.73
CA ASP A 131 1.71 -17.09 -5.02
C ASP A 131 1.87 -17.51 -6.50
N LEU A 132 1.84 -16.54 -7.44
CA LEU A 132 2.09 -16.79 -8.85
C LEU A 132 3.53 -17.25 -9.11
N TYR A 133 4.53 -16.63 -8.48
CA TYR A 133 5.92 -17.08 -8.60
C TYR A 133 6.12 -18.48 -8.03
N ARG A 134 5.49 -18.79 -6.88
CA ARG A 134 5.54 -20.12 -6.26
C ARG A 134 4.85 -21.17 -7.13
N CYS A 135 3.66 -20.86 -7.66
CA CYS A 135 2.89 -21.78 -8.51
C CYS A 135 3.55 -22.04 -9.87
N THR A 136 4.18 -21.03 -10.46
CA THR A 136 4.85 -21.15 -11.77
C THR A 136 6.31 -21.60 -11.67
N GLY A 137 6.92 -21.48 -10.48
CA GLY A 137 8.35 -21.71 -10.25
C GLY A 137 9.26 -20.67 -10.94
N LYS A 138 8.73 -19.52 -11.34
CA LYS A 138 9.44 -18.52 -12.14
C LYS A 138 9.16 -17.11 -11.66
N ILE A 139 10.22 -16.39 -11.28
CA ILE A 139 10.16 -14.95 -11.00
C ILE A 139 10.22 -14.19 -12.33
N ARG A 140 9.29 -13.26 -12.55
CA ARG A 140 9.18 -12.44 -13.76
C ARG A 140 8.67 -11.05 -13.41
N SER A 141 9.04 -10.05 -14.21
CA SER A 141 8.62 -8.66 -14.01
C SER A 141 8.88 -8.21 -12.57
N ALA A 142 10.12 -8.36 -12.10
CA ALA A 142 10.48 -8.07 -10.72
C ALA A 142 11.88 -7.46 -10.58
N ILE A 143 12.10 -6.77 -9.46
CA ILE A 143 13.40 -6.29 -9.02
C ILE A 143 13.65 -6.80 -7.59
N GLU A 144 14.79 -7.46 -7.39
CA GLU A 144 15.32 -7.67 -6.03
C GLU A 144 16.00 -6.37 -5.57
N ALA A 145 15.57 -5.84 -4.43
CA ALA A 145 16.13 -4.63 -3.85
C ALA A 145 17.33 -4.97 -2.94
N ALA A 146 18.36 -4.13 -2.88
CA ALA A 146 19.37 -4.23 -1.84
C ALA A 146 18.73 -3.99 -0.45
N GLN A 147 19.34 -4.48 0.62
CA GLN A 147 18.78 -4.40 1.99
C GLN A 147 18.36 -2.97 2.42
N GLN A 148 19.16 -1.95 2.08
CA GLN A 148 18.78 -0.56 2.35
C GLN A 148 17.56 -0.12 1.53
N GLY A 149 17.46 -0.60 0.29
CA GLY A 149 16.32 -0.41 -0.59
C GLY A 149 15.05 -1.06 -0.06
N VAL A 150 15.14 -2.29 0.46
CA VAL A 150 14.02 -3.00 1.11
C VAL A 150 13.43 -2.13 2.22
N LYS A 151 14.28 -1.67 3.13
CA LYS A 151 13.84 -0.83 4.25
C LYS A 151 13.18 0.45 3.76
N ALA A 152 13.82 1.18 2.85
CA ALA A 152 13.26 2.42 2.31
C ALA A 152 11.92 2.20 1.61
N PHE A 153 11.80 1.12 0.82
CA PHE A 153 10.59 0.76 0.08
C PHE A 153 9.43 0.41 1.03
N LEU A 154 9.69 -0.34 2.10
CA LEU A 154 8.73 -0.66 3.16
C LEU A 154 8.32 0.55 4.02
N TYR A 155 8.94 1.72 3.83
CA TYR A 155 8.48 3.00 4.39
C TYR A 155 7.70 3.84 3.36
N GLY A 156 7.38 3.27 2.19
CA GLY A 156 6.62 3.95 1.14
C GLY A 156 7.46 4.77 0.17
N ASN A 157 8.79 4.65 0.20
CA ASN A 157 9.65 5.34 -0.75
C ASN A 157 9.76 4.58 -2.08
N ASP A 158 10.03 5.32 -3.14
CA ASP A 158 10.39 4.78 -4.44
C ASP A 158 11.71 3.99 -4.38
N LEU A 159 11.85 2.99 -5.25
CA LEU A 159 13.09 2.24 -5.39
C LEU A 159 14.05 3.00 -6.30
N LEU A 160 15.20 3.40 -5.77
CA LEU A 160 16.26 4.08 -6.51
C LEU A 160 17.15 3.10 -7.28
N VAL A 161 17.81 3.56 -8.34
CA VAL A 161 18.80 2.78 -9.11
C VAL A 161 19.91 2.22 -8.21
N ALA A 162 20.35 2.98 -7.21
CA ALA A 162 21.33 2.54 -6.20
C ALA A 162 20.89 1.28 -5.43
N SER A 163 19.57 1.11 -5.29
CA SER A 163 18.96 0.06 -4.48
C SER A 163 18.54 -1.16 -5.29
N VAL A 164 18.73 -1.16 -6.61
CA VAL A 164 18.49 -2.34 -7.44
C VAL A 164 19.64 -3.33 -7.22
N ASN A 165 19.36 -4.56 -6.80
CA ASN A 165 20.35 -5.63 -6.68
C ASN A 165 20.34 -6.53 -7.93
N LYS A 166 19.16 -7.03 -8.30
CA LYS A 166 18.97 -7.94 -9.44
C LYS A 166 17.66 -7.66 -10.14
N ILE A 167 17.64 -7.84 -11.46
CA ILE A 167 16.47 -7.59 -12.31
C ILE A 167 15.99 -8.92 -12.89
N HIS A 168 14.70 -9.23 -12.70
CA HIS A 168 14.01 -10.40 -13.27
C HIS A 168 13.11 -9.95 -14.42
N GLY A 169 13.72 -9.73 -15.59
CA GLY A 169 13.06 -9.22 -16.80
C GLY A 169 12.59 -10.29 -17.79
N PRO A 170 11.92 -9.89 -18.89
CA PRO A 170 11.73 -8.50 -19.34
C PRO A 170 10.51 -7.80 -18.72
N PHE A 171 10.57 -6.46 -18.64
CA PHE A 171 9.44 -5.55 -18.37
C PHE A 171 9.71 -4.19 -19.01
N LYS A 172 8.67 -3.36 -19.18
CA LYS A 172 8.77 -2.00 -19.71
C LYS A 172 8.44 -0.94 -18.67
N LYS A 173 8.88 0.29 -18.90
CA LYS A 173 8.49 1.48 -18.16
C LYS A 173 6.96 1.59 -18.19
N GLY A 174 6.38 1.80 -17.02
CA GLY A 174 4.93 1.84 -16.80
C GLY A 174 4.32 0.50 -16.41
N ASP A 175 5.02 -0.63 -16.64
CA ASP A 175 4.53 -1.95 -16.23
C ASP A 175 4.55 -2.09 -14.70
N ILE A 176 3.66 -2.95 -14.22
CA ILE A 176 3.61 -3.37 -12.83
C ILE A 176 4.69 -4.42 -12.60
N ILE A 177 5.48 -4.23 -11.55
CA ILE A 177 6.57 -5.13 -11.17
C ILE A 177 6.49 -5.48 -9.68
N ALA A 178 6.99 -6.64 -9.31
CA ALA A 178 7.22 -7.00 -7.91
C ALA A 178 8.55 -6.43 -7.41
N ILE A 179 8.59 -6.02 -6.14
CA ILE A 179 9.83 -5.76 -5.41
C ILE A 179 10.07 -6.92 -4.44
N ILE A 180 11.27 -7.48 -4.47
CA ILE A 180 11.63 -8.70 -3.74
C ILE A 180 12.73 -8.40 -2.71
N ASP A 181 12.59 -8.95 -1.50
CA ASP A 181 13.66 -8.99 -0.52
C ASP A 181 14.67 -10.10 -0.91
N PRO A 182 15.96 -9.79 -1.06
CA PRO A 182 16.97 -10.75 -1.48
C PRO A 182 17.32 -11.78 -0.39
N VAL A 183 16.91 -11.58 0.87
CA VAL A 183 17.24 -12.47 1.99
C VAL A 183 16.35 -13.72 1.98
N ASP A 184 15.04 -13.54 1.86
CA ASP A 184 14.05 -14.62 1.91
C ASP A 184 13.36 -14.87 0.56
N GLY A 185 13.55 -13.99 -0.43
CA GLY A 185 12.92 -14.08 -1.73
C GLY A 185 11.44 -13.69 -1.74
N SER A 186 10.92 -13.13 -0.63
CA SER A 186 9.53 -12.72 -0.51
C SER A 186 9.24 -11.45 -1.29
N VAL A 187 8.02 -11.33 -1.80
CA VAL A 187 7.55 -10.11 -2.47
C VAL A 187 7.13 -9.11 -1.40
N ILE A 188 7.92 -8.04 -1.24
CA ILE A 188 7.69 -7.00 -0.24
C ILE A 188 6.77 -5.88 -0.73
N GLY A 189 6.49 -5.85 -2.03
CA GLY A 189 5.55 -4.90 -2.59
C GLY A 189 5.43 -4.94 -4.10
N VAL A 190 4.61 -4.03 -4.59
CA VAL A 190 4.25 -3.82 -5.99
C VAL A 190 4.61 -2.39 -6.36
N ALA A 191 5.21 -2.23 -7.54
CA ALA A 191 5.71 -0.95 -8.02
C ALA A 191 5.39 -0.75 -9.50
N ARG A 192 5.41 0.51 -9.94
CA ARG A 192 5.38 0.88 -11.36
C ARG A 192 6.81 1.08 -11.84
N ALA A 193 7.25 0.34 -12.86
CA ALA A 193 8.57 0.54 -13.43
C ALA A 193 8.72 1.98 -13.96
N ALA A 194 9.69 2.74 -13.43
CA ALA A 194 10.01 4.08 -13.92
C ALA A 194 11.01 4.04 -15.10
N MET A 195 11.71 2.91 -15.23
CA MET A 195 12.72 2.62 -16.23
C MET A 195 12.59 1.17 -16.70
N ASN A 196 12.99 0.90 -17.94
CA ASN A 196 13.23 -0.45 -18.46
C ASN A 196 14.51 -1.03 -17.85
N PRO A 197 14.73 -2.37 -17.84
CA PRO A 197 15.96 -2.99 -17.34
C PRO A 197 17.26 -2.38 -17.91
N GLY A 198 17.30 -2.16 -19.24
CA GLY A 198 18.47 -1.57 -19.89
C GLY A 198 18.70 -0.09 -19.57
N GLU A 199 17.66 0.64 -19.16
CA GLU A 199 17.79 2.03 -18.68
C GLU A 199 18.33 2.07 -17.25
N ILE A 200 17.89 1.14 -16.39
CA ILE A 200 18.41 0.99 -15.02
C ILE A 200 19.91 0.69 -15.05
N GLU A 201 20.33 -0.29 -15.84
CA GLU A 201 21.75 -0.66 -15.94
C GLU A 201 22.60 0.49 -16.51
N ARG A 202 22.05 1.24 -17.47
CA ARG A 202 22.75 2.40 -18.05
C ARG A 202 22.83 3.56 -17.06
N ALA A 203 21.78 3.84 -16.29
CA ALA A 203 21.78 4.85 -15.25
C ALA A 203 22.82 4.50 -14.16
N ARG A 204 22.91 3.22 -13.79
CA ARG A 204 23.93 2.72 -12.86
C ARG A 204 25.34 2.94 -13.39
N SER A 205 25.62 2.62 -14.66
CA SER A 205 26.98 2.73 -15.23
C SER A 205 27.48 4.17 -15.35
N ILE A 206 26.57 5.15 -15.51
CA ILE A 206 26.92 6.58 -15.57
C ILE A 206 26.75 7.31 -14.23
N GLY A 207 26.56 6.58 -13.12
CA GLY A 207 26.54 7.14 -11.77
C GLY A 207 25.24 7.85 -11.37
N ARG A 208 24.15 7.68 -12.13
CA ARG A 208 22.81 8.23 -11.80
C ARG A 208 22.08 7.36 -10.79
N LEU A 209 22.69 7.19 -9.61
CA LEU A 209 22.25 6.26 -8.58
C LEU A 209 20.99 6.72 -7.84
N VAL A 210 20.73 8.03 -7.80
CA VAL A 210 19.56 8.63 -7.14
C VAL A 210 18.31 8.67 -8.02
N ASP A 211 18.43 8.24 -9.27
CA ASP A 211 17.27 8.16 -10.16
C ASP A 211 16.30 7.07 -9.68
N VAL A 212 15.02 7.28 -9.92
CA VAL A 212 13.96 6.31 -9.59
C VAL A 212 13.97 5.19 -10.63
N ALA A 213 14.18 3.96 -10.17
CA ALA A 213 14.04 2.74 -10.97
C ALA A 213 12.59 2.25 -11.00
N ALA A 214 11.89 2.34 -9.87
CA ALA A 214 10.49 1.94 -9.73
C ALA A 214 9.75 2.79 -8.70
N LYS A 215 8.52 3.20 -9.03
CA LYS A 215 7.66 3.98 -8.14
C LYS A 215 6.85 3.07 -7.24
N ASN A 216 6.85 3.32 -5.93
CA ASN A 216 6.07 2.53 -4.99
C ASN A 216 4.57 2.71 -5.27
N ILE A 217 3.83 1.59 -5.27
CA ILE A 217 2.36 1.57 -5.34
C ILE A 217 1.80 1.02 -4.04
N LEU A 218 2.29 -0.16 -3.64
CA LEU A 218 1.85 -0.89 -2.47
C LEU A 218 3.04 -1.65 -1.88
N ASP A 219 3.24 -1.59 -0.58
CA ASP A 219 4.27 -2.35 0.13
C ASP A 219 3.70 -2.95 1.42
N LEU A 220 4.36 -3.97 1.98
CA LEU A 220 3.87 -4.62 3.20
C LEU A 220 3.79 -3.65 4.40
N GLY A 221 4.62 -2.61 4.43
CA GLY A 221 4.55 -1.57 5.46
C GLY A 221 3.34 -0.65 5.31
N TRP A 222 2.72 -0.59 4.13
CA TRP A 222 1.50 0.19 3.88
C TRP A 222 0.39 -0.21 4.85
N PHE A 223 0.29 -1.51 5.16
CA PHE A 223 -0.69 -2.02 6.12
C PHE A 223 -0.46 -1.50 7.54
N LEU A 224 0.77 -1.16 7.92
CA LEU A 224 1.08 -0.57 9.23
C LEU A 224 0.89 0.95 9.25
N ARG A 225 1.04 1.60 8.09
CA ARG A 225 0.95 3.06 7.95
C ARG A 225 -0.48 3.54 7.76
N VAL A 226 -1.25 2.84 6.93
CA VAL A 226 -2.60 3.23 6.51
C VAL A 226 -3.66 2.53 7.34
N LEU A 227 -3.47 1.26 7.73
CA LEU A 227 -4.45 0.53 8.53
C LEU A 227 -4.27 0.75 10.03
N LYS A 228 -3.97 1.98 10.45
CA LYS A 228 -4.12 2.30 11.87
C LYS A 228 -5.62 2.24 12.18
N PRO A 229 -6.05 1.47 13.19
CA PRO A 229 -7.40 1.63 13.70
C PRO A 229 -7.58 3.11 14.03
N VAL A 230 -8.72 3.67 13.62
CA VAL A 230 -9.13 5.00 14.08
C VAL A 230 -9.01 4.95 15.60
N GLU A 231 -8.12 5.76 16.19
CA GLU A 231 -8.03 5.88 17.65
C GLU A 231 -9.45 6.12 18.16
N GLU A 232 -9.88 5.36 19.17
CA GLU A 232 -11.05 5.73 19.95
C GLU A 232 -10.70 7.09 20.58
N TRP A 233 -11.27 8.16 20.03
CA TRP A 233 -11.17 9.48 20.62
C TRP A 233 -12.08 9.47 21.85
N ASP A 234 -11.48 9.38 23.04
CA ASP A 234 -12.12 9.66 24.33
C ASP A 234 -12.77 11.06 24.38
#